data_AF-A0A1Y3BXG6-F1
#
_entry.id   AF-A0A1Y3BXG6-F1
#
_cell.length_a   1.000
_cell.length_b   1.000
_cell.length_c   1.000
_cell.angle_alpha   90.00
_cell.angle_beta   90.00
_cell.angle_gamma   90.00
#
_symmetry.space_group_name_H-M   'P 1'
#
loop_
_entity.id
_entity.type
_entity.pdbx_description
1 polymer ?
#
loop_
_entity_poly.entity_id
_entity_poly.type
_entity_poly.pdbx_seq_one_letter_code
_entity_poly.pdbx_strand_id
1 'polypeptide(L)'
;MIFKDLTDTVELKKIITVDGVEQFAKKVVPFISKGQLPPSTRFTNGKFKSIFIPLNYELHQLGRTCGQYEISGFNYNAKINPSIWPYGLTPRPSFRITWLYRVYNLPTLHCVALQLRVLWASIRWDDLAQKPPISGTNTITTDVDVQTIEILKRKDLPPFGLRSEYFIRKIIVPIDVPIYRTREISTPNRSGLRERRRPESPQNKGPRMDENWIREEELELWEIKQFNDKQIQLARQKAFQEQRQKEIEMKRKLHETG
;
A
#
# COMPACT_ATOMS: atom_id res chain seq x y z
N MET A 1 -17.99 -1.37 -38.44
CA MET A 1 -16.67 -1.16 -37.79
C MET A 1 -16.91 -1.02 -36.31
N ILE A 2 -16.42 -1.96 -35.51
CA ILE A 2 -16.56 -1.92 -34.05
C ILE A 2 -15.41 -1.05 -33.54
N PHE A 3 -15.71 0.14 -33.04
CA PHE A 3 -14.74 0.96 -32.33
C PHE A 3 -14.47 0.26 -30.99
N LYS A 4 -13.24 -0.24 -30.78
CA LYS A 4 -12.80 -0.71 -29.47
C LYS A 4 -12.71 0.50 -28.53
N ASP A 5 -13.20 0.32 -27.30
CA ASP A 5 -13.16 1.33 -26.25
C ASP A 5 -11.75 1.91 -26.08
N LEU A 6 -11.65 3.24 -26.22
CA LEU A 6 -10.41 4.04 -26.11
C LEU A 6 -10.05 4.34 -24.63
N THR A 7 -10.64 3.63 -23.67
CA THR A 7 -10.39 3.81 -22.23
C THR A 7 -9.19 3.04 -21.72
N ASP A 8 -8.61 2.16 -22.53
CA ASP A 8 -7.37 1.47 -22.17
C ASP A 8 -6.21 2.46 -22.20
N THR A 9 -5.48 2.55 -21.08
CA THR A 9 -4.29 3.39 -20.97
C THR A 9 -3.23 2.91 -21.97
N VAL A 10 -3.04 3.64 -23.06
CA VAL A 10 -1.98 3.35 -24.05
C VAL A 10 -0.62 3.71 -23.44
N GLU A 11 0.10 2.72 -22.94
CA GLU A 11 1.49 2.90 -22.50
C GLU A 11 2.44 2.87 -23.72
N LEU A 12 2.98 4.03 -24.10
CA LEU A 12 4.05 4.12 -25.09
C LEU A 12 5.33 3.50 -24.52
N LYS A 13 5.73 2.34 -25.05
CA LYS A 13 6.97 1.64 -24.68
C LYS A 13 8.02 1.83 -25.78
N LYS A 14 9.20 2.30 -25.40
CA LYS A 14 10.35 2.41 -26.32
C LYS A 14 10.71 1.01 -26.84
N ILE A 15 10.87 0.83 -28.14
CA ILE A 15 11.37 -0.44 -28.71
C ILE A 15 12.91 -0.40 -28.68
N ILE A 16 13.54 -1.47 -28.22
CA ILE A 16 14.99 -1.66 -28.18
C ILE A 16 15.30 -3.00 -28.82
N THR A 17 16.30 -3.04 -29.69
CA THR A 17 16.80 -4.29 -30.28
C THR A 17 17.87 -4.86 -29.35
N VAL A 18 17.64 -6.04 -28.79
CA VAL A 18 18.61 -6.80 -27.98
C VAL A 18 18.84 -8.12 -28.69
N ASP A 19 20.08 -8.44 -29.02
CA ASP A 19 20.48 -9.66 -29.74
C ASP A 19 19.70 -9.91 -31.05
N GLY A 20 19.41 -8.84 -31.80
CA GLY A 20 18.67 -8.92 -33.08
C GLY A 20 17.16 -9.09 -32.94
N VAL A 21 16.62 -9.17 -31.72
CA VAL A 21 15.18 -9.25 -31.45
C VAL A 21 14.68 -7.90 -30.94
N GLU A 22 13.66 -7.35 -31.61
CA GLU A 22 12.98 -6.15 -31.12
C GLU A 22 12.16 -6.48 -29.88
N GLN A 23 12.46 -5.80 -28.77
CA GLN A 23 11.77 -5.97 -27.51
C GLN A 23 11.36 -4.61 -26.95
N PHE A 24 10.25 -4.57 -26.20
CA PHE A 24 9.89 -3.37 -25.45
C PHE A 24 10.91 -3.12 -24.34
N ALA A 25 11.42 -1.90 -24.29
CA ALA A 25 12.24 -1.41 -23.18
C ALA A 25 11.48 -1.64 -21.87
N LYS A 26 12.05 -2.44 -20.98
CA LYS A 26 11.61 -2.46 -19.59
C LYS A 26 11.87 -1.07 -19.03
N LYS A 27 10.81 -0.34 -18.67
CA LYS A 27 10.93 0.92 -17.95
C LYS A 27 11.42 0.60 -16.54
N VAL A 28 12.72 0.46 -16.39
CA VAL A 28 13.36 0.34 -15.08
C VAL A 28 13.34 1.74 -14.48
N VAL A 29 12.38 1.99 -13.59
CA VAL A 29 12.45 3.18 -12.74
C VAL A 29 13.59 2.90 -11.76
N PRO A 30 14.71 3.63 -11.83
CA PRO A 30 15.82 3.39 -10.92
C PRO A 30 15.32 3.57 -9.50
N PHE A 31 15.60 2.58 -8.64
CA PHE A 31 15.37 2.75 -7.22
C PHE A 31 16.33 3.84 -6.75
N ILE A 32 15.76 4.98 -6.37
CA ILE A 32 16.54 6.08 -5.83
C ILE A 32 16.93 5.65 -4.39
N SER A 33 18.20 5.80 -4.03
CA SER A 33 18.75 5.30 -2.76
C SER A 33 17.84 5.63 -1.57
N LYS A 34 17.75 4.71 -0.60
CA LYS A 34 16.99 4.91 0.65
C LYS A 34 17.35 6.27 1.26
N GLY A 35 16.37 7.15 1.39
CA GLY A 35 16.52 8.48 1.98
C GLY A 35 16.40 9.66 1.01
N GLN A 36 16.35 9.44 -0.31
CA GLN A 36 16.06 10.54 -1.23
C GLN A 36 14.56 10.85 -1.27
N LEU A 37 14.21 12.05 -0.84
CA LEU A 37 12.82 12.51 -0.81
C LEU A 37 12.30 12.80 -2.23
N PRO A 38 10.98 12.68 -2.46
CA PRO A 38 10.36 13.15 -3.68
C PRO A 38 10.70 14.61 -3.96
N PRO A 39 10.85 15.00 -5.23
CA PRO A 39 10.91 16.41 -5.61
C PRO A 39 9.75 17.18 -4.97
N SER A 40 10.08 18.29 -4.30
CA SER A 40 9.10 19.21 -3.76
C SER A 40 9.20 20.54 -4.47
N THR A 41 8.06 21.19 -4.66
CA THR A 41 8.00 22.56 -5.15
C THR A 41 8.72 23.50 -4.18
N ARG A 42 9.51 24.44 -4.72
CA ARG A 42 10.13 25.51 -3.94
C ARG A 42 9.21 26.71 -3.68
N PHE A 43 8.03 26.76 -4.30
CA PHE A 43 7.04 27.85 -4.16
C PHE A 43 7.60 29.26 -4.35
N THR A 44 8.75 29.40 -5.03
CA THR A 44 9.42 30.66 -5.28
C THR A 44 10.02 30.66 -6.67
N ASN A 45 9.90 31.81 -7.32
CA ASN A 45 10.55 32.15 -8.59
C ASN A 45 11.87 32.93 -8.35
N GLY A 46 12.17 33.30 -7.10
CA GLY A 46 13.25 34.20 -6.72
C GLY A 46 12.72 35.59 -6.35
N LYS A 47 11.84 36.16 -7.20
CA LYS A 47 11.23 37.49 -6.95
C LYS A 47 9.96 37.43 -6.09
N PHE A 48 9.16 36.39 -6.28
CA PHE A 48 7.87 36.22 -5.61
C PHE A 48 7.71 34.80 -5.10
N LYS A 49 6.96 34.67 -4.00
CA LYS A 49 6.54 33.40 -3.43
C LYS A 49 5.06 33.19 -3.74
N SER A 50 4.70 32.02 -4.23
CA SER A 50 3.31 31.70 -4.57
C SER A 50 3.07 30.20 -4.50
N ILE A 51 1.87 29.84 -4.02
CA ILE A 51 1.40 28.46 -3.98
C ILE A 51 1.13 27.89 -5.38
N PHE A 52 0.92 28.77 -6.38
CA PHE A 52 0.63 28.39 -7.76
C PHE A 52 1.86 28.07 -8.60
N ILE A 53 3.06 28.18 -8.03
CA ILE A 53 4.29 27.78 -8.73
C ILE A 53 4.34 26.25 -8.63
N PRO A 54 4.28 25.50 -9.76
CA PRO A 54 4.32 24.03 -9.74
C PRO A 54 5.78 23.53 -9.76
N LEU A 55 5.98 22.21 -9.81
CA LEU A 55 7.32 21.66 -10.03
C LEU A 55 7.80 21.97 -11.45
N ASN A 56 9.13 22.04 -11.65
CA ASN A 56 9.72 22.37 -12.95
C ASN A 56 9.22 21.48 -14.08
N TYR A 57 9.06 20.17 -13.85
CA TYR A 57 8.59 19.25 -14.88
C TYR A 57 7.12 19.52 -15.26
N GLU A 58 6.25 19.84 -14.29
CA GLU A 58 4.86 20.23 -14.53
C GLU A 58 4.79 21.57 -15.24
N LEU A 59 5.69 22.51 -14.91
CA LEU A 59 5.80 23.79 -15.59
C LEU A 59 6.15 23.62 -17.08
N HIS A 60 7.08 22.74 -17.40
CA HIS A 60 7.39 22.39 -18.79
C HIS A 60 6.20 21.71 -19.50
N GLN A 61 5.47 20.85 -18.79
CA GLN A 61 4.29 20.18 -19.33
C GLN A 61 3.17 21.17 -19.63
N LEU A 62 2.90 22.11 -18.73
CA LEU A 62 1.94 23.21 -18.91
C LEU A 62 2.30 24.07 -20.11
N GLY A 63 3.59 24.42 -20.26
CA GLY A 63 4.05 25.22 -21.40
C GLY A 63 3.82 24.53 -22.74
N ARG A 64 3.94 23.20 -22.80
CA ARG A 64 3.69 22.40 -24.02
C ARG A 64 2.21 22.18 -24.31
N THR A 65 1.37 22.17 -23.27
CA THR A 65 -0.08 21.92 -23.36
C THR A 65 -0.91 23.19 -23.36
N CYS A 66 -0.28 24.37 -23.50
CA CYS A 66 -0.96 25.67 -23.44
C CYS A 66 -1.81 25.85 -22.18
N GLY A 67 -1.39 25.25 -21.05
CA GLY A 67 -2.13 25.29 -19.78
C GLY A 67 -3.29 24.29 -19.66
N GLN A 68 -3.52 23.43 -20.65
CA GLN A 68 -4.52 22.35 -20.62
C GLN A 68 -3.96 21.09 -19.94
N TYR A 69 -3.39 21.26 -18.75
CA TYR A 69 -2.84 20.16 -17.97
C TYR A 69 -3.18 20.36 -16.49
N GLU A 70 -3.76 19.33 -15.89
CA GLU A 70 -4.09 19.33 -14.47
C GLU A 70 -2.83 19.08 -13.63
N ILE A 71 -2.52 20.03 -12.76
CA ILE A 71 -1.36 20.00 -11.88
C ILE A 71 -1.68 19.12 -10.67
N SER A 72 -0.71 18.30 -10.26
CA SER A 72 -0.88 17.45 -9.10
C SER A 72 -0.98 18.27 -7.81
N GLY A 73 -1.78 17.77 -6.86
CA GLY A 73 -1.92 18.39 -5.54
C GLY A 73 -2.89 19.56 -5.49
N PHE A 74 -3.65 19.81 -6.55
CA PHE A 74 -4.82 20.70 -6.56
C PHE A 74 -6.10 19.89 -6.78
N ASN A 75 -7.20 20.35 -6.19
CA ASN A 75 -8.52 19.77 -6.34
C ASN A 75 -9.36 20.61 -7.29
N TYR A 76 -9.58 20.08 -8.49
CA TYR A 76 -10.36 20.69 -9.56
C TYR A 76 -11.88 20.55 -9.36
N ASN A 77 -12.31 19.60 -8.52
CA ASN A 77 -13.72 19.37 -8.19
C ASN A 77 -14.20 20.17 -6.98
N ALA A 78 -13.35 21.03 -6.40
CA ALA A 78 -13.72 21.81 -5.24
C ALA A 78 -14.79 22.87 -5.61
N LYS A 79 -15.88 22.92 -4.83
CA LYS A 79 -16.91 23.97 -4.98
C LYS A 79 -16.29 25.37 -4.89
N ILE A 80 -16.89 26.36 -5.54
CA ILE A 80 -16.41 27.75 -5.43
C ILE A 80 -16.76 28.27 -4.02
N ASN A 81 -15.80 28.86 -3.32
CA ASN A 81 -16.06 29.59 -2.08
C ASN A 81 -15.14 30.82 -1.99
N PRO A 82 -15.60 31.99 -2.47
CA PRO A 82 -14.77 33.18 -2.56
C PRO A 82 -14.31 33.72 -1.20
N SER A 83 -15.01 33.40 -0.10
CA SER A 83 -14.63 33.87 1.23
C SER A 83 -13.37 33.19 1.77
N ILE A 84 -13.12 31.94 1.38
CA ILE A 84 -11.95 31.16 1.82
C ILE A 84 -10.88 31.10 0.72
N TRP A 85 -11.29 31.08 -0.55
CA TRP A 85 -10.42 30.98 -1.71
C TRP A 85 -10.83 32.03 -2.76
N PRO A 86 -10.24 33.24 -2.73
CA PRO A 86 -10.71 34.39 -3.52
C PRO A 86 -10.34 34.28 -5.01
N TYR A 87 -9.67 33.21 -5.43
CA TYR A 87 -9.18 33.02 -6.79
C TYR A 87 -10.23 32.41 -7.74
N GLY A 88 -11.53 32.67 -7.52
CA GLY A 88 -12.62 32.27 -8.41
C GLY A 88 -12.65 30.77 -8.72
N LEU A 89 -12.62 30.44 -10.02
CA LEU A 89 -12.67 29.07 -10.58
C LEU A 89 -11.35 28.30 -10.48
N THR A 90 -10.30 28.90 -9.92
CA THR A 90 -9.02 28.19 -9.79
C THR A 90 -9.16 27.00 -8.82
N PRO A 91 -8.45 25.89 -9.10
CA PRO A 91 -8.54 24.70 -8.28
C PRO A 91 -7.94 24.97 -6.90
N ARG A 92 -8.51 24.34 -5.87
CA ARG A 92 -8.05 24.55 -4.49
C ARG A 92 -6.83 23.68 -4.19
N PRO A 93 -5.82 24.19 -3.48
CA PRO A 93 -4.69 23.37 -3.09
C PRO A 93 -5.14 22.26 -2.14
N SER A 94 -4.62 21.06 -2.34
CA SER A 94 -4.78 19.95 -1.39
C SER A 94 -4.18 20.32 -0.04
N PHE A 95 -4.56 19.58 1.01
CA PHE A 95 -3.95 19.72 2.32
C PHE A 95 -2.42 19.60 2.25
N ARG A 96 -1.91 18.63 1.48
CA ARG A 96 -0.46 18.43 1.28
C ARG A 96 0.22 19.67 0.71
N ILE A 97 -0.29 20.24 -0.38
CA ILE A 97 0.32 21.44 -0.99
C ILE A 97 0.22 22.65 -0.07
N THR A 98 -0.94 22.85 0.57
CA THR A 98 -1.14 23.94 1.54
C THR A 98 -0.18 23.83 2.72
N TRP A 99 -0.01 22.61 3.25
CA TRP A 99 0.91 22.32 4.34
C TRP A 99 2.35 22.61 3.94
N LEU A 100 2.81 22.11 2.79
CA LEU A 100 4.16 22.34 2.28
C LEU A 100 4.43 23.83 2.04
N TYR A 101 3.48 24.55 1.43
CA TYR A 101 3.59 25.99 1.21
C TYR A 101 3.71 26.76 2.53
N ARG A 102 2.91 26.39 3.53
CA ARG A 102 3.01 26.99 4.87
C ARG A 102 4.37 26.71 5.49
N VAL A 103 4.81 25.44 5.52
CA VAL A 103 6.12 25.03 6.06
C VAL A 103 7.26 25.80 5.40
N TYR A 104 7.23 25.92 4.07
CA TYR A 104 8.26 26.64 3.31
C TYR A 104 8.35 28.13 3.67
N ASN A 105 7.24 28.74 4.08
CA ASN A 105 7.16 30.16 4.39
C ASN A 105 7.26 30.48 5.89
N LEU A 106 7.49 29.49 6.75
CA LEU A 106 7.60 29.74 8.19
C LEU A 106 8.88 30.51 8.51
N PRO A 107 8.79 31.68 9.18
CA PRO A 107 9.95 32.50 9.49
C PRO A 107 10.66 32.08 10.79
N THR A 108 9.95 31.44 11.73
CA THR A 108 10.47 31.14 13.06
C THR A 108 10.12 29.72 13.51
N LEU A 109 10.92 29.21 14.44
CA LEU A 109 10.69 27.91 15.08
C LEU A 109 9.34 27.85 15.82
N HIS A 110 8.88 28.97 16.39
CA HIS A 110 7.59 29.04 17.07
C HIS A 110 6.42 28.75 16.12
N CYS A 111 6.50 29.25 14.88
CA CYS A 111 5.48 28.95 13.88
C CYS A 111 5.49 27.46 13.48
N VAL A 112 6.68 26.84 13.44
CA VAL A 112 6.82 25.38 13.21
C VAL A 112 6.14 24.61 14.35
N ALA A 113 6.43 24.98 15.60
CA ALA A 113 5.85 24.34 16.77
C ALA A 113 4.32 24.47 16.79
N LEU A 114 3.79 25.64 16.44
CA LEU A 114 2.34 25.86 16.34
C LEU A 114 1.73 25.02 15.23
N GLN A 115 2.36 24.96 14.06
CA GLN A 115 1.90 24.14 12.95
C GLN A 115 1.88 22.64 13.32
N LEU A 116 2.91 22.13 13.98
CA LEU A 116 2.95 20.75 14.49
C LEU A 116 1.90 20.50 15.56
N ARG A 117 1.63 21.47 16.44
CA ARG A 117 0.57 21.36 17.45
C ARG A 117 -0.82 21.26 16.82
N VAL A 118 -1.08 22.05 15.77
CA VAL A 118 -2.33 21.95 15.00
C VAL A 118 -2.47 20.56 14.37
N LEU A 119 -1.40 20.04 13.78
CA LEU A 119 -1.39 18.68 13.22
C LEU A 119 -1.69 17.64 14.30
N TRP A 120 -0.99 17.72 15.42
CA TRP A 120 -1.19 16.83 16.58
C TRP A 120 -2.64 16.84 17.05
N ALA A 121 -3.28 18.02 17.13
CA ALA A 121 -4.66 18.15 17.53
C ALA A 121 -5.67 17.68 16.46
N SER A 122 -5.29 17.69 15.17
CA SER A 122 -6.14 17.23 14.06
C SER A 122 -6.11 15.72 13.83
N ILE A 123 -5.19 15.01 14.49
CA ILE A 123 -5.05 13.56 14.39
C ILE A 123 -6.03 12.89 15.35
N ARG A 124 -6.75 11.87 14.86
CA ARG A 124 -7.54 10.96 15.69
C ARG A 124 -6.61 9.92 16.32
N TRP A 125 -6.13 10.21 17.52
CA TRP A 125 -5.20 9.35 18.24
C TRP A 125 -5.79 7.98 18.57
N ASP A 126 -7.10 7.91 18.80
CA ASP A 126 -7.78 6.64 19.09
C ASP A 126 -7.74 5.69 17.88
N ASP A 127 -7.94 6.20 16.66
CA ASP A 127 -7.85 5.43 15.41
C ASP A 127 -6.41 4.94 15.18
N LEU A 128 -5.40 5.75 15.52
CA LEU A 128 -3.99 5.35 15.45
C LEU A 128 -3.59 4.30 16.48
N ALA A 129 -4.26 4.31 17.64
CA ALA A 129 -3.98 3.43 18.77
C ALA A 129 -4.87 2.18 18.77
N GLN A 130 -5.48 1.84 17.63
CA GLN A 130 -6.32 0.65 17.48
C GLN A 130 -5.60 -0.59 18.00
N LYS A 131 -6.26 -1.31 18.89
CA LYS A 131 -5.72 -2.52 19.51
C LYS A 131 -5.96 -3.72 18.58
N PRO A 132 -5.07 -4.73 18.61
CA PRO A 132 -5.36 -6.00 17.97
C PRO A 132 -6.65 -6.62 18.54
N PRO A 133 -7.34 -7.47 17.78
CA PRO A 133 -8.44 -8.28 18.29
C PRO A 133 -7.98 -9.09 19.51
N ILE A 134 -8.91 -9.39 20.41
CA ILE A 134 -8.65 -10.03 21.71
C ILE A 134 -7.87 -11.37 21.56
N SER A 135 -8.05 -12.06 20.44
CA SER A 135 -7.36 -13.30 20.09
C SER A 135 -5.85 -13.12 19.86
N GLY A 136 -5.36 -11.88 19.69
CA GLY A 136 -3.96 -11.56 19.35
C GLY A 136 -3.52 -12.05 17.97
N THR A 137 -4.40 -12.74 17.25
CA THR A 137 -4.24 -13.28 15.92
C THR A 137 -5.25 -12.67 14.98
N ASN A 138 -4.85 -12.50 13.73
CA ASN A 138 -5.65 -11.97 12.64
C ASN A 138 -6.66 -13.02 12.14
N THR A 139 -7.57 -13.42 13.02
CA THR A 139 -8.58 -14.45 12.74
C THR A 139 -9.94 -13.79 12.51
N ILE A 140 -10.47 -13.95 11.30
CA ILE A 140 -11.82 -13.54 10.93
C ILE A 140 -12.64 -14.82 10.80
N THR A 141 -13.55 -15.04 11.74
CA THR A 141 -14.49 -16.17 11.72
C THR A 141 -15.78 -15.73 11.04
N THR A 142 -16.08 -16.29 9.87
CA THR A 142 -17.40 -16.19 9.24
C THR A 142 -18.22 -17.45 9.56
N ASP A 143 -19.51 -17.45 9.21
CA ASP A 143 -20.39 -18.61 9.42
C ASP A 143 -19.96 -19.86 8.62
N VAL A 144 -19.11 -19.67 7.60
CA VAL A 144 -18.70 -20.73 6.67
C VAL A 144 -17.22 -21.06 6.81
N ASP A 145 -16.37 -20.11 7.17
CA ASP A 145 -14.93 -20.29 7.21
C ASP A 145 -14.24 -19.50 8.35
N VAL A 146 -13.10 -20.03 8.79
CA VAL A 146 -12.14 -19.31 9.62
C VAL A 146 -10.99 -18.85 8.73
N GLN A 147 -10.81 -17.55 8.64
CA GLN A 147 -9.76 -16.93 7.83
C GLN A 147 -8.67 -16.39 8.73
N THR A 148 -7.44 -16.86 8.55
CA THR A 148 -6.26 -16.38 9.28
C THR A 148 -5.37 -15.59 8.33
N ILE A 149 -5.10 -14.33 8.64
CA ILE A 149 -4.29 -13.42 7.83
C ILE A 149 -2.91 -13.22 8.49
N GLU A 150 -1.83 -13.46 7.74
CA GLU A 150 -0.46 -13.21 8.22
C GLU A 150 0.33 -12.37 7.23
N ILE A 151 1.00 -11.33 7.75
CA ILE A 151 1.97 -10.55 6.99
C ILE A 151 3.34 -11.24 7.06
N LEU A 152 3.87 -11.62 5.90
CA LEU A 152 5.13 -12.36 5.79
C LEU A 152 6.31 -11.47 5.45
N LYS A 153 6.13 -10.57 4.49
CA LYS A 153 7.20 -9.74 3.93
C LYS A 153 6.72 -8.31 3.75
N ARG A 154 7.68 -7.39 3.71
CA ARG A 154 7.49 -5.98 3.35
C ARG A 154 8.44 -5.65 2.21
N LYS A 155 7.98 -4.84 1.27
CA LYS A 155 8.84 -4.17 0.29
C LYS A 155 8.45 -2.70 0.19
N ASP A 156 9.44 -1.83 0.03
CA ASP A 156 9.19 -0.40 -0.19
C ASP A 156 9.07 -0.14 -1.69
N LEU A 157 8.10 0.68 -2.09
CA LEU A 157 7.80 0.96 -3.49
C LEU A 157 8.76 2.00 -4.08
N PRO A 158 9.29 1.76 -5.29
CA PRO A 158 10.03 2.79 -6.02
C PRO A 158 9.10 3.93 -6.44
N PRO A 159 9.63 5.13 -6.73
CA PRO A 159 11.06 5.47 -6.74
C PRO A 159 11.63 5.92 -5.38
N PHE A 160 10.80 6.42 -4.45
CA PHE A 160 11.28 7.08 -3.22
C PHE A 160 11.18 6.21 -1.95
N GLY A 161 10.53 5.05 -2.00
CA GLY A 161 10.35 4.18 -0.84
C GLY A 161 9.45 4.77 0.26
N LEU A 162 8.61 5.77 -0.08
CA LEU A 162 7.70 6.39 0.89
C LEU A 162 6.46 5.56 1.20
N ARG A 163 6.08 4.67 0.26
CA ARG A 163 4.95 3.76 0.40
C ARG A 163 5.47 2.34 0.43
N SER A 164 4.86 1.50 1.26
CA SER A 164 5.21 0.09 1.34
C SER A 164 4.06 -0.80 0.87
N GLU A 165 4.44 -1.95 0.32
CA GLU A 165 3.54 -3.09 0.09
C GLU A 165 3.93 -4.23 1.02
N TYR A 166 2.93 -4.96 1.47
CA TYR A 166 3.06 -6.08 2.39
C TYR A 166 2.59 -7.36 1.69
N PHE A 167 3.36 -8.43 1.85
CA PHE A 167 3.02 -9.74 1.32
C PHE A 167 2.19 -10.47 2.36
N ILE A 168 0.93 -10.71 2.01
CA ILE A 168 -0.07 -11.25 2.91
C ILE A 168 -0.39 -12.66 2.49
N ARG A 169 -0.42 -13.56 3.47
CA ARG A 169 -0.93 -14.92 3.35
C ARG A 169 -2.25 -15.00 4.08
N LYS A 170 -3.30 -15.38 3.34
CA LYS A 170 -4.63 -15.65 3.87
C LYS A 170 -4.87 -17.15 3.83
N ILE A 171 -5.06 -17.75 5.00
CA ILE A 171 -5.39 -19.17 5.16
C ILE A 171 -6.88 -19.25 5.45
N ILE A 172 -7.63 -19.95 4.61
CA ILE A 172 -9.07 -20.13 4.71
C ILE A 172 -9.33 -21.57 5.09
N VAL A 173 -9.84 -21.80 6.30
CA VAL A 173 -10.22 -23.11 6.80
C VAL A 173 -11.75 -23.16 6.82
N PRO A 174 -12.41 -23.93 5.94
CA PRO A 174 -13.86 -24.06 5.99
C PRO A 174 -14.26 -24.70 7.33
N ILE A 175 -15.30 -24.15 7.96
CA ILE A 175 -15.91 -24.76 9.13
C ILE A 175 -16.80 -25.87 8.59
N ASP A 176 -16.53 -27.12 8.99
CA ASP A 176 -17.43 -28.24 8.75
C ASP A 176 -18.68 -28.08 9.63
N VAL A 177 -19.51 -27.07 9.34
CA VAL A 177 -20.86 -27.01 9.89
C VAL A 177 -21.58 -28.22 9.31
N PRO A 178 -22.08 -29.15 10.14
CA PRO A 178 -22.91 -30.21 9.62
C PRO A 178 -24.10 -29.53 8.95
N ILE A 179 -24.11 -29.56 7.63
CA ILE A 179 -25.29 -29.25 6.84
C ILE A 179 -26.32 -30.24 7.36
N TYR A 180 -27.17 -29.80 8.29
CA TYR A 180 -28.41 -30.49 8.58
C TYR A 180 -29.06 -30.61 7.22
N ARG A 181 -28.97 -31.81 6.66
CA ARG A 181 -29.36 -32.01 5.29
C ARG A 181 -30.86 -31.78 5.31
N THR A 182 -31.30 -30.60 4.89
CA THR A 182 -32.52 -30.48 4.13
C THR A 182 -32.20 -31.22 2.84
N ARG A 183 -32.16 -32.55 2.92
CA ARG A 183 -32.44 -33.38 1.77
C ARG A 183 -33.86 -32.96 1.42
N GLU A 184 -34.00 -31.99 0.54
CA GLU A 184 -35.14 -31.98 -0.36
C GLU A 184 -34.99 -33.25 -1.17
N ILE A 185 -35.44 -34.35 -0.59
CA ILE A 185 -35.76 -35.56 -1.32
C ILE A 185 -36.90 -35.10 -2.22
N SER A 186 -36.58 -34.61 -3.41
CA SER A 186 -37.51 -34.51 -4.52
C SER A 186 -37.93 -35.93 -4.81
N THR A 187 -38.90 -36.42 -4.04
CA THR A 187 -39.51 -37.72 -4.25
C THR A 187 -40.08 -37.71 -5.66
N PRO A 188 -39.59 -38.58 -6.57
CA PRO A 188 -40.20 -38.67 -7.88
C PRO A 188 -41.64 -39.16 -7.66
N ASN A 189 -42.61 -38.39 -8.15
CA ASN A 189 -44.06 -38.60 -7.96
C ASN A 189 -44.60 -39.92 -8.58
N ARG A 190 -43.72 -40.81 -9.03
CA ARG A 190 -44.02 -42.16 -9.52
C ARG A 190 -42.95 -43.14 -9.04
N SER A 191 -43.39 -44.17 -8.32
CA SER A 191 -42.56 -45.28 -7.88
C SER A 191 -41.96 -46.03 -9.08
N GLY A 192 -40.63 -46.09 -9.16
CA GLY A 192 -39.91 -46.89 -10.16
C GLY A 192 -38.70 -46.22 -10.82
N LEU A 193 -38.52 -44.90 -10.68
CA LEU A 193 -37.34 -44.22 -11.26
C LEU A 193 -36.15 -44.29 -10.29
N ARG A 194 -35.14 -45.10 -10.62
CA ARG A 194 -33.88 -45.18 -9.84
C ARG A 194 -33.24 -43.79 -9.79
N GLU A 195 -32.94 -43.30 -8.58
CA GLU A 195 -32.13 -42.10 -8.38
C GLU A 195 -30.80 -42.25 -9.13
N ARG A 196 -30.57 -41.40 -10.15
CA ARG A 196 -29.22 -41.22 -10.70
C ARG A 196 -28.40 -40.41 -9.71
N ARG A 197 -27.73 -41.11 -8.78
CA ARG A 197 -26.67 -40.51 -7.97
C ARG A 197 -25.46 -40.24 -8.86
N ARG A 198 -25.40 -39.07 -9.50
CA ARG A 198 -24.12 -38.55 -9.97
C ARG A 198 -23.26 -38.36 -8.71
N PRO A 199 -22.07 -38.97 -8.61
CA PRO A 199 -21.15 -38.59 -7.55
C PRO A 199 -20.85 -37.10 -7.73
N GLU A 200 -21.11 -36.30 -6.69
CA GLU A 200 -20.62 -34.93 -6.67
C GLU A 200 -19.10 -34.98 -6.87
N SER A 201 -18.61 -34.19 -7.82
CA SER A 201 -17.18 -33.98 -8.01
C SER A 201 -16.55 -33.61 -6.67
N PRO A 202 -15.40 -34.21 -6.29
CA PRO A 202 -14.82 -34.00 -4.98
C PRO A 202 -14.55 -32.51 -4.77
N GLN A 203 -15.35 -31.87 -3.91
CA GLN A 203 -15.04 -30.53 -3.45
C GLN A 203 -13.78 -30.63 -2.59
N ASN A 204 -12.75 -29.87 -2.94
CA ASN A 204 -11.57 -29.71 -2.10
C ASN A 204 -12.00 -29.03 -0.80
N LYS A 205 -12.28 -29.82 0.24
CA LYS A 205 -12.59 -29.36 1.61
C LYS A 205 -11.34 -29.04 2.43
N GLY A 206 -10.17 -29.01 1.79
CA GLY A 206 -8.91 -28.69 2.44
C GLY A 206 -8.77 -27.18 2.70
N PRO A 207 -7.89 -26.80 3.64
CA PRO A 207 -7.57 -25.40 3.85
C PRO A 207 -7.01 -24.79 2.57
N ARG A 208 -7.55 -23.64 2.17
CA ARG A 208 -7.08 -22.89 1.01
C ARG A 208 -6.12 -21.80 1.46
N MET A 209 -5.10 -21.53 0.66
CA MET A 209 -4.13 -20.48 0.93
C MET A 209 -4.05 -19.52 -0.26
N ASP A 210 -4.28 -18.23 -0.01
CA ASP A 210 -4.14 -17.17 -1.00
C ASP A 210 -3.00 -16.22 -0.56
N GLU A 211 -2.05 -15.93 -1.45
CA GLU A 211 -0.90 -15.06 -1.17
C GLU A 211 -0.83 -13.88 -2.15
N ASN A 212 -0.95 -12.65 -1.65
CA ASN A 212 -0.96 -11.45 -2.49
C ASN A 212 -0.16 -10.30 -1.88
N TRP A 213 0.34 -9.39 -2.73
CA TRP A 213 0.88 -8.11 -2.30
C TRP A 213 -0.24 -7.10 -2.14
N ILE A 214 -0.34 -6.49 -0.95
CA ILE A 214 -1.36 -5.52 -0.59
C ILE A 214 -0.68 -4.21 -0.19
N ARG A 215 -1.32 -3.08 -0.53
CA ARG A 215 -0.80 -1.74 -0.22
C ARG A 215 -0.99 -1.42 1.25
N GLU A 216 -0.07 -0.64 1.82
CA GLU A 216 -0.19 -0.18 3.22
C GLU A 216 -1.50 0.55 3.54
N GLU A 217 -2.10 1.22 2.54
CA GLU A 217 -3.36 1.98 2.70
C GLU A 217 -4.59 1.07 2.89
N GLU A 218 -4.48 -0.21 2.53
CA GLU A 218 -5.55 -1.22 2.67
C GLU A 218 -5.41 -2.05 3.95
N LEU A 219 -4.34 -1.81 4.74
CA LEU A 219 -4.06 -2.54 5.97
C LEU A 219 -4.38 -1.72 7.21
N GLU A 220 -4.71 -2.43 8.27
CA GLU A 220 -4.93 -1.82 9.57
C GLU A 220 -3.58 -1.51 10.24
N LEU A 221 -3.51 -0.38 10.94
CA LEU A 221 -2.27 0.10 11.56
C LEU A 221 -1.70 -0.88 12.59
N TRP A 222 -2.58 -1.58 13.30
CA TRP A 222 -2.18 -2.54 14.32
C TRP A 222 -1.53 -3.80 13.70
N GLU A 223 -1.94 -4.21 12.50
CA GLU A 223 -1.34 -5.35 11.78
C GLU A 223 0.09 -5.01 11.35
N ILE A 224 0.27 -3.81 10.81
CA ILE A 224 1.58 -3.28 10.43
C ILE A 224 2.49 -3.18 11.67
N LYS A 225 1.96 -2.69 12.78
CA LYS A 225 2.69 -2.61 14.05
C LYS A 225 3.13 -4.00 14.53
N GLN A 226 2.21 -4.97 14.58
CA GLN A 226 2.50 -6.33 15.01
C GLN A 226 3.57 -6.99 14.13
N PHE A 227 3.50 -6.78 12.81
CA PHE A 227 4.53 -7.26 11.89
C PHE A 227 5.91 -6.64 12.20
N ASN A 228 5.98 -5.32 12.38
CA ASN A 228 7.23 -4.64 12.67
C ASN A 228 7.82 -5.10 14.02
N ASP A 229 6.99 -5.26 15.05
CA ASP A 229 7.41 -5.78 16.36
C ASP A 229 7.97 -7.20 16.24
N LYS A 230 7.32 -8.07 15.46
CA LYS A 230 7.82 -9.43 15.15
C LYS A 230 9.17 -9.38 14.42
N GLN A 231 9.35 -8.49 13.45
CA GLN A 231 10.63 -8.32 12.75
C GLN A 231 11.75 -7.83 13.69
N ILE A 232 11.46 -6.90 14.58
CA ILE A 232 12.42 -6.40 15.58
C ILE A 232 12.83 -7.53 16.52
N GLN A 233 11.89 -8.34 17.00
CA GLN A 233 12.19 -9.48 17.86
C GLN A 233 13.05 -10.53 17.14
N LEU A 234 12.71 -10.87 15.90
CA LEU A 234 13.49 -11.79 15.07
C LEU A 234 14.92 -11.27 14.83
N ALA A 235 15.07 -9.97 14.55
CA ALA A 235 16.39 -9.36 14.38
C ALA A 235 17.23 -9.42 15.67
N ARG A 236 16.62 -9.16 16.83
CA ARG A 236 17.29 -9.29 18.14
C ARG A 236 17.73 -10.73 18.42
N GLN A 237 16.87 -11.71 18.16
CA GLN A 237 17.20 -13.12 18.34
C GLN A 237 18.36 -13.55 17.44
N LYS A 238 18.36 -13.14 16.16
CA LYS A 238 19.46 -13.42 15.23
C LYS A 238 20.77 -12.79 15.70
N ALA A 239 20.75 -11.52 16.11
CA ALA A 239 21.94 -10.84 16.63
C ALA A 239 22.53 -11.56 17.86
N PHE A 240 21.68 -12.06 18.76
CA PHE A 240 22.13 -12.83 19.92
C PHE A 240 22.70 -14.19 19.54
N GLN A 241 22.09 -14.89 18.57
CA GLN A 241 22.63 -16.15 18.04
C GLN A 241 24.00 -15.95 17.37
N GLU A 242 24.16 -14.88 16.59
CA GLU A 242 25.44 -14.53 15.96
C GLU A 242 26.52 -14.22 17.00
N GLN A 243 26.19 -13.49 18.08
CA GLN A 243 27.13 -13.24 19.18
C GLN A 243 27.56 -14.54 19.86
N ARG A 244 26.60 -15.42 20.16
CA ARG A 244 26.90 -16.73 20.77
C ARG A 244 27.76 -17.60 19.87
N GLN A 245 27.49 -17.62 18.57
CA GLN A 245 28.29 -18.36 17.59
C GLN A 245 29.73 -17.83 17.52
N LYS A 246 29.91 -16.51 17.49
CA LYS A 246 31.24 -15.87 17.54
C LYS A 246 32.01 -16.21 18.81
N GLU A 247 31.31 -16.26 19.95
CA GLU A 247 31.92 -16.64 21.23
C GLU A 247 32.37 -18.11 21.23
N ILE A 248 31.54 -19.01 20.70
CA ILE A 248 31.88 -20.43 20.55
C ILE A 248 33.08 -20.61 19.61
N GLU A 249 33.09 -19.89 18.48
CA GLU A 249 34.20 -19.93 17.52
C GLU A 249 35.50 -19.39 18.14
N MET A 250 35.43 -18.30 18.90
CA MET A 250 36.58 -17.75 19.62
C MET A 250 37.14 -18.75 20.64
N LYS A 251 36.27 -19.41 21.41
CA LYS A 251 36.67 -20.46 22.38
C LYS A 251 37.31 -21.66 21.69
N ARG A 252 36.82 -22.07 20.52
CA ARG A 252 37.46 -23.14 19.72
C ARG A 252 38.86 -22.76 19.26
N LYS A 253 39.02 -21.56 18.70
CA LYS A 253 40.34 -21.06 18.26
C LYS A 253 41.33 -20.98 19.42
N LEU A 254 40.88 -20.56 20.60
CA LEU A 254 41.73 -20.49 21.79
C LEU A 254 42.20 -21.88 22.26
N HIS A 255 41.36 -22.90 22.11
CA HIS A 255 41.68 -24.29 22.45
C HIS A 255 42.59 -24.96 21.40
N GLU A 256 42.53 -24.55 20.13
CA GLU A 256 43.41 -25.07 19.07
C GLU A 256 44.82 -24.47 19.12
N THR A 257 44.99 -23.31 19.76
CA THR A 257 46.28 -22.60 19.86
C THR A 257 47.07 -22.83 21.16
N GLY A 258 46.52 -23.57 22.12
CA GLY A 258 47.16 -23.86 23.42
C GLY A 258 47.32 -25.35 23.64
#